data_AF-A0AAU0HEC9-F1
#
_entry.id   AF-A0AAU0HEC9-F1
#
_cell.length_a   1.000
_cell.length_b   1.000
_cell.length_c   1.000
_cell.angle_alpha   90.00
_cell.angle_beta   90.00
_cell.angle_gamma   90.00
#
_symmetry.space_group_name_H-M   'P 1'
#
loop_
_entity.id
_entity.type
_entity.pdbx_description
1 polymer ?
#
loop_
_entity_poly.entity_id
_entity_poly.type
_entity_poly.pdbx_seq_one_letter_code
_entity_poly.pdbx_strand_id
1 'polypeptide(L)'
;MIRILLSLAIAAAAYFGPWIIDATGTITNSMPGATIEGMKFAETTADCFIDLTFSVSGDCAPGGGLMGQLMTYTVIAGVVSAVLNILGLLPVIGRVTSILTILTGALAVVTFALFAKDLLMIDGASLSDFRWGGYAVGAFGLLAALVGMSGLKGDEHR
;
A
#
# COMPACT_ATOMS: atom_id res chain seq x y z
N MET A 1 -19.69 0.99 -1.27
CA MET A 1 -19.32 0.69 0.13
C MET A 1 -18.11 -0.23 0.23
N ILE A 2 -18.11 -1.43 -0.38
CA ILE A 2 -16.97 -2.36 -0.26
C ILE A 2 -15.63 -1.82 -0.80
N ARG A 3 -15.66 -0.95 -1.82
CA ARG A 3 -14.45 -0.28 -2.36
C ARG A 3 -13.77 0.64 -1.35
N ILE A 4 -14.56 1.39 -0.58
CA ILE A 4 -14.05 2.29 0.46
C ILE A 4 -13.32 1.46 1.51
N LEU A 5 -13.97 0.37 1.98
CA LEU A 5 -13.39 -0.53 2.97
C LEU A 5 -12.11 -1.20 2.46
N LEU A 6 -12.07 -1.63 1.20
CA LEU A 6 -10.88 -2.22 0.58
C LEU A 6 -9.73 -1.21 0.48
N SER A 7 -9.97 0.00 -0.03
CA SER A 7 -8.94 1.03 -0.13
C SER A 7 -8.40 1.44 1.26
N LEU A 8 -9.28 1.51 2.26
CA LEU A 8 -8.88 1.80 3.65
C LEU A 8 -8.10 0.63 4.26
N ALA A 9 -8.51 -0.61 3.99
CA ALA A 9 -7.82 -1.82 4.45
C ALA A 9 -6.42 -1.95 3.85
N ILE A 10 -6.24 -1.59 2.58
CA ILE A 10 -4.92 -1.50 1.94
C ILE A 10 -4.06 -0.49 2.67
N ALA A 11 -4.57 0.73 2.89
CA ALA A 11 -3.81 1.78 3.58
C ALA A 11 -3.44 1.37 5.01
N ALA A 12 -4.39 0.81 5.76
CA ALA A 12 -4.16 0.36 7.14
C ALA A 12 -3.18 -0.81 7.21
N ALA A 13 -3.31 -1.81 6.34
CA ALA A 13 -2.37 -2.92 6.28
C ALA A 13 -0.97 -2.49 5.82
N ALA A 14 -0.90 -1.55 4.87
CA ALA A 14 0.37 -1.03 4.39
C ALA A 14 1.09 -0.20 5.47
N TYR A 15 0.35 0.58 6.27
CA TYR A 15 0.92 1.46 7.29
C TYR A 15 1.16 0.75 8.64
N PHE A 16 0.13 0.10 9.20
CA PHE A 16 0.19 -0.54 10.53
C PHE A 16 0.58 -2.02 10.48
N GLY A 17 0.55 -2.65 9.30
CA GLY A 17 0.87 -4.05 9.19
C GLY A 17 2.36 -4.32 9.43
N PRO A 18 2.72 -5.39 10.16
CA PRO A 18 4.07 -5.90 10.15
C PRO A 18 4.32 -6.54 8.78
N TRP A 19 5.40 -6.14 8.13
CA TRP A 19 5.74 -6.63 6.80
C TRP A 19 6.71 -7.80 6.88
N ILE A 20 7.77 -7.66 7.67
CA ILE A 20 8.84 -8.66 7.81
C ILE A 20 9.40 -8.72 9.23
N ILE A 21 10.12 -9.80 9.50
CA ILE A 21 11.15 -9.81 10.54
C ILE A 21 12.51 -9.70 9.88
N ASP A 22 13.28 -8.69 10.27
CA ASP A 22 14.66 -8.54 9.84
C ASP A 22 15.55 -9.50 10.62
N ALA A 23 15.49 -10.78 10.26
CA ALA A 23 16.27 -11.84 10.91
C ALA A 23 17.79 -11.60 10.79
N THR A 24 18.22 -10.85 9.76
CA THR A 24 19.62 -10.59 9.43
C THR A 24 20.10 -9.21 9.88
N GLY A 25 19.20 -8.28 10.21
CA GLY A 25 19.50 -6.88 10.54
C GLY A 25 19.94 -6.04 9.33
N THR A 26 19.95 -6.62 8.13
CA THR A 26 20.49 -6.03 6.91
C THR A 26 19.44 -5.31 6.09
N ILE A 27 18.15 -5.51 6.37
CA ILE A 27 17.07 -4.93 5.55
C ILE A 27 16.84 -3.47 5.92
N THR A 28 16.92 -3.12 7.21
CA THR A 28 16.78 -1.73 7.68
C THR A 28 17.89 -1.26 8.62
N ASN A 29 19.06 -1.90 8.59
CA ASN A 29 20.15 -1.63 9.55
C ASN A 29 19.64 -1.68 11.01
N SER A 30 18.72 -2.60 11.29
CA SER A 30 18.04 -2.74 12.57
C SER A 30 18.57 -3.94 13.34
N MET A 31 18.23 -4.07 14.63
CA MET A 31 18.65 -5.24 15.39
C MET A 31 18.07 -6.53 14.77
N PRO A 32 18.86 -7.61 14.68
CA PRO A 32 18.37 -8.90 14.20
C PRO A 32 17.14 -9.37 14.99
N GLY A 33 16.10 -9.78 14.27
CA GLY A 33 14.82 -10.22 14.83
C GLY A 33 13.79 -9.10 15.05
N ALA A 34 14.10 -7.86 14.70
CA ALA A 34 13.12 -6.78 14.77
C ALA A 34 12.00 -6.97 13.75
N THR A 35 10.75 -6.83 14.20
CA THR A 35 9.60 -6.74 13.29
C THR A 35 9.56 -5.35 12.69
N ILE A 36 9.50 -5.28 11.37
CA ILE A 36 9.44 -4.01 10.64
C ILE A 36 8.00 -3.78 10.20
N GLU A 37 7.42 -2.73 10.77
CA GLU A 37 6.10 -2.24 10.42
C GLU A 37 6.19 -1.23 9.28
N GLY A 38 5.10 -1.09 8.53
CA GLY A 38 5.03 -0.14 7.42
C GLY A 38 5.31 1.31 7.84
N MET A 39 4.95 1.68 9.07
CA MET A 39 5.17 3.01 9.61
C MET A 39 6.66 3.40 9.64
N LYS A 40 7.58 2.45 9.83
CA LYS A 40 9.04 2.73 9.77
C LYS A 40 9.49 3.33 8.45
N PHE A 41 8.76 3.05 7.36
CA PHE A 41 9.05 3.56 6.03
C PHE A 41 8.34 4.88 5.70
N ALA A 42 7.28 5.20 6.47
CA ALA A 42 6.37 6.31 6.19
C ALA A 42 6.34 7.37 7.30
N GLU A 43 7.03 7.19 8.44
CA GLU A 43 6.97 8.05 9.63
C GLU A 43 7.32 9.51 9.33
N THR A 44 8.49 9.76 8.74
CA THR A 44 8.91 11.11 8.32
C THR A 44 7.97 11.73 7.29
N THR A 45 7.42 10.91 6.38
CA THR A 45 6.51 11.40 5.35
C THR A 45 5.10 11.68 5.90
N ALA A 46 4.66 10.95 6.92
CA ALA A 46 3.39 11.17 7.60
C ALA A 46 3.42 12.47 8.40
N ASP A 47 4.51 12.73 9.12
CA ASP A 47 4.71 13.99 9.86
C ASP A 47 4.71 15.19 8.91
N CYS A 48 5.46 15.11 7.79
CA CYS A 48 5.44 16.17 6.78
C CYS A 48 4.09 16.31 6.05
N PHE A 49 3.29 15.24 5.95
CA PHE A 49 1.95 15.33 5.37
C PHE A 49 1.00 16.11 6.29
N ILE A 50 1.12 15.92 7.61
CA ILE A 50 0.36 16.70 8.61
C ILE A 50 0.70 18.19 8.50
N ASP A 51 1.98 18.51 8.29
CA ASP A 51 2.46 19.89 8.11
C ASP A 51 2.27 20.44 6.68
N LEU A 52 1.62 19.69 5.78
CA LEU A 52 1.41 20.05 4.36
C LEU A 52 2.71 20.30 3.56
N THR A 53 3.84 19.84 4.07
CA THR A 53 5.19 19.97 3.48
C THR A 53 5.62 18.69 2.79
N PHE A 54 4.72 18.09 2.00
CA PHE A 54 5.05 16.85 1.28
C PHE A 54 6.18 17.09 0.26
N SER A 55 7.29 16.37 0.42
CA SER A 55 8.40 16.42 -0.53
C SER A 55 8.94 15.03 -0.84
N VAL A 56 9.21 14.80 -2.12
CA VAL A 56 9.79 13.55 -2.64
C VAL A 56 11.33 13.56 -2.48
N SER A 57 11.91 14.69 -2.06
CA SER A 57 13.35 14.89 -1.84
C SER A 57 13.63 15.74 -0.60
N GLY A 58 14.76 15.53 0.07
CA GLY A 58 15.12 16.26 1.29
C GLY A 58 14.58 15.60 2.56
N ASP A 59 14.35 16.39 3.61
CA ASP A 59 14.08 15.88 4.97
C ASP A 59 12.75 15.11 5.11
N CYS A 60 11.81 15.31 4.17
CA CYS A 60 10.51 14.63 4.14
C CYS A 60 10.47 13.40 3.21
N ALA A 61 11.60 13.04 2.62
CA ALA A 61 11.65 11.88 1.73
C ALA A 61 11.38 10.58 2.53
N PRO A 62 10.62 9.63 1.96
CA PRO A 62 10.35 8.36 2.63
C PRO A 62 11.64 7.57 2.85
N GLY A 63 11.79 7.05 4.07
CA GLY A 63 12.95 6.25 4.49
C GLY A 63 12.95 4.86 3.84
N GLY A 64 14.13 4.26 3.64
CA GLY A 64 14.23 2.89 3.07
C GLY A 64 14.21 2.81 1.54
N GLY A 65 14.56 3.90 0.84
CA GLY A 65 14.78 3.91 -0.61
C GLY A 65 13.51 3.65 -1.44
N LEU A 66 13.64 2.87 -2.52
CA LEU A 66 12.53 2.55 -3.42
C LEU A 66 11.36 1.88 -2.70
N MET A 67 11.67 1.04 -1.71
CA MET A 67 10.69 0.33 -0.90
C MET A 67 9.81 1.29 -0.09
N GLY A 68 10.43 2.26 0.60
CA GLY A 68 9.67 3.23 1.37
C GLY A 68 8.84 4.17 0.50
N GLN A 69 9.33 4.51 -0.69
CA GLN A 69 8.55 5.25 -1.68
C GLN A 69 7.30 4.48 -2.11
N LEU A 70 7.45 3.19 -2.45
CA LEU A 70 6.32 2.35 -2.86
C LEU A 70 5.29 2.16 -1.74
N MET A 71 5.73 1.92 -0.50
CA MET A 71 4.82 1.84 0.64
C MET A 71 4.06 3.16 0.83
N THR A 72 4.77 4.28 0.82
CA THR A 72 4.18 5.62 0.97
C THR A 72 3.16 5.89 -0.12
N TYR A 73 3.49 5.62 -1.38
CA TYR A 73 2.55 5.76 -2.49
C TYR A 73 1.35 4.82 -2.35
N THR A 74 1.54 3.61 -1.86
CA THR A 74 0.45 2.65 -1.62
C THR A 74 -0.51 3.15 -0.54
N VAL A 75 0.02 3.70 0.56
CA VAL A 75 -0.77 4.28 1.65
C VAL A 75 -1.54 5.50 1.14
N ILE A 76 -0.87 6.45 0.49
CA ILE A 76 -1.49 7.67 -0.05
C ILE A 76 -2.56 7.30 -1.08
N ALA A 77 -2.26 6.40 -2.01
CA ALA A 77 -3.22 5.94 -3.01
C ALA A 77 -4.43 5.26 -2.36
N GLY A 78 -4.24 4.48 -1.30
CA GLY A 78 -5.31 3.88 -0.51
C GLY A 78 -6.22 4.94 0.14
N VAL A 79 -5.63 5.93 0.82
CA VAL A 79 -6.37 7.02 1.47
C VAL A 79 -7.12 7.88 0.45
N VAL A 80 -6.44 8.35 -0.60
CA VAL A 80 -7.04 9.16 -1.67
C VAL A 80 -8.16 8.38 -2.37
N SER A 81 -7.95 7.10 -2.66
CA SER A 81 -8.97 6.24 -3.25
C SER A 81 -10.18 6.06 -2.32
N ALA A 82 -9.98 5.93 -1.01
CA ALA A 82 -11.07 5.86 -0.05
C ALA A 82 -11.90 7.16 -0.02
N VAL A 83 -11.24 8.33 0.03
CA VAL A 83 -11.91 9.65 0.00
C VAL A 83 -12.68 9.85 -1.30
N LEU A 84 -12.07 9.54 -2.44
CA LEU A 84 -12.73 9.67 -3.74
C LEU A 84 -13.88 8.67 -3.90
N ASN A 85 -13.79 7.47 -3.34
CA ASN A 85 -14.90 6.51 -3.32
C ASN A 85 -16.08 6.96 -2.44
N ILE A 86 -15.84 7.79 -1.40
CA ILE A 86 -16.92 8.44 -0.65
C ILE A 86 -17.64 9.46 -1.54
N LEU A 87 -16.89 10.29 -2.28
CA LEU A 87 -17.47 11.24 -3.23
C LEU A 87 -18.15 10.53 -4.43
N GLY A 88 -17.65 9.35 -4.81
CA GLY A 88 -18.21 8.50 -5.87
C GLY A 88 -19.51 7.79 -5.53
N LEU A 89 -20.08 7.99 -4.33
CA LEU A 89 -21.48 7.66 -4.05
C LEU A 89 -22.45 8.48 -4.95
N LEU A 90 -21.97 9.56 -5.55
CA LEU A 90 -22.66 10.29 -6.61
C LEU A 90 -22.57 9.52 -7.96
N PRO A 91 -23.71 9.21 -8.62
CA PRO A 91 -23.76 8.33 -9.79
C PRO A 91 -22.95 8.80 -11.00
N VAL A 92 -22.59 10.09 -11.06
CA VAL A 92 -21.82 10.67 -12.18
C VAL A 92 -20.33 10.30 -12.15
N ILE A 93 -19.79 9.85 -10.99
CA ILE A 93 -18.34 9.64 -10.77
C ILE A 93 -18.00 8.14 -10.63
N GLY A 94 -18.96 7.24 -10.82
CA GLY A 94 -18.81 5.80 -10.59
C GLY A 94 -17.72 5.11 -11.44
N ARG A 95 -17.49 5.57 -12.68
CA ARG A 95 -16.45 5.01 -13.56
C ARG A 95 -15.05 5.46 -13.16
N VAL A 96 -14.88 6.74 -12.83
CA VAL A 96 -13.59 7.32 -12.41
C VAL A 96 -13.11 6.66 -11.11
N THR A 97 -14.02 6.48 -10.15
CA THR A 97 -13.70 5.78 -8.90
C THR A 97 -13.37 4.30 -9.10
N SER A 98 -13.97 3.65 -10.09
CA SER A 98 -13.62 2.27 -10.47
C SER A 98 -12.19 2.19 -11.01
N ILE A 99 -11.79 3.10 -11.90
CA ILE A 99 -10.41 3.16 -12.44
C ILE A 99 -9.41 3.41 -11.30
N LEU A 100 -9.70 4.38 -10.43
CA LEU A 100 -8.85 4.65 -9.26
C LEU A 100 -8.71 3.44 -8.35
N THR A 101 -9.79 2.71 -8.09
CA THR A 101 -9.75 1.49 -7.28
C THR A 101 -8.87 0.41 -7.93
N ILE A 102 -8.92 0.28 -9.27
CA ILE A 102 -8.03 -0.62 -10.01
C ILE A 102 -6.57 -0.20 -9.85
N LEU A 103 -6.27 1.09 -10.04
CA LEU A 103 -4.91 1.62 -9.93
C LEU A 103 -4.34 1.44 -8.52
N THR A 104 -5.13 1.74 -7.49
CA THR A 104 -4.74 1.50 -6.08
C THR A 104 -4.48 0.02 -5.84
N GLY A 105 -5.35 -0.86 -6.33
CA GLY A 105 -5.18 -2.31 -6.19
C GLY A 105 -3.92 -2.82 -6.90
N ALA A 106 -3.70 -2.39 -8.13
CA ALA A 106 -2.51 -2.74 -8.90
C ALA A 106 -1.23 -2.25 -8.22
N LEU A 107 -1.23 -1.01 -7.71
CA LEU A 107 -0.09 -0.46 -6.98
C LEU A 107 0.23 -1.29 -5.73
N ALA A 108 -0.78 -1.67 -4.94
CA ALA A 108 -0.60 -2.52 -3.76
C ALA A 108 -0.01 -3.91 -4.11
N VAL A 109 -0.47 -4.53 -5.20
CA VAL A 109 0.07 -5.80 -5.69
C VAL A 109 1.53 -5.64 -6.15
N VAL A 110 1.84 -4.56 -6.87
CA VAL A 110 3.22 -4.27 -7.32
C VAL A 110 4.14 -4.05 -6.12
N THR A 111 3.71 -3.27 -5.14
CA THR A 111 4.47 -3.05 -3.89
C THR A 111 4.75 -4.37 -3.18
N PHE A 112 3.75 -5.23 -3.03
CA PHE A 112 3.93 -6.56 -2.46
C PHE A 112 4.91 -7.42 -3.28
N ALA A 113 4.74 -7.47 -4.60
CA ALA A 113 5.55 -8.32 -5.47
C ALA A 113 7.03 -7.89 -5.51
N LEU A 114 7.29 -6.58 -5.60
CA LEU A 114 8.65 -6.06 -5.56
C LEU A 114 9.31 -6.33 -4.21
N PHE A 115 8.57 -6.15 -3.12
CA PHE A 115 9.08 -6.46 -1.80
C PHE A 115 9.38 -7.95 -1.60
N ALA A 116 8.47 -8.83 -2.06
CA ALA A 116 8.70 -10.27 -2.03
C ALA A 116 9.92 -10.67 -2.86
N LYS A 117 10.12 -10.03 -4.03
CA LYS A 117 11.30 -10.25 -4.86
C LYS A 117 12.58 -9.83 -4.15
N ASP A 118 12.61 -8.64 -3.56
CA ASP A 118 13.80 -8.12 -2.88
C ASP A 118 14.15 -8.96 -1.65
N LEU A 119 13.15 -9.44 -0.90
CA LEU A 119 13.38 -10.35 0.23
C LEU A 119 13.94 -11.70 -0.22
N LEU A 120 13.43 -12.28 -1.29
CA LEU A 120 13.93 -13.55 -1.84
C LEU A 120 15.34 -13.46 -2.44
N MET A 121 15.83 -12.24 -2.73
CA MET A 121 17.20 -12.01 -3.19
C MET A 121 18.21 -11.91 -2.04
N ILE A 122 17.77 -11.85 -0.79
CA ILE A 122 18.63 -11.81 0.38
C ILE A 122 18.99 -13.24 0.79
N ASP A 123 20.29 -13.55 0.82
CA ASP A 123 20.76 -14.85 1.27
C ASP A 123 20.33 -15.14 2.72
N GLY A 124 19.58 -16.23 2.89
CA GLY A 124 19.07 -16.67 4.19
C GLY A 124 17.69 -16.13 4.56
N ALA A 125 17.11 -15.23 3.76
CA ALA A 125 15.73 -14.80 3.93
C ALA A 125 14.75 -15.78 3.27
N SER A 126 13.57 -15.92 3.87
CA SER A 126 12.57 -16.91 3.48
C SER A 126 11.16 -16.31 3.44
N LEU A 127 10.24 -16.94 2.72
CA LEU A 127 8.83 -16.54 2.77
C LEU A 127 8.22 -16.70 4.19
N SER A 128 8.84 -17.47 5.09
CA SER A 128 8.42 -17.52 6.50
C SER A 128 8.70 -16.22 7.27
N ASP A 129 9.60 -15.37 6.76
CA ASP A 129 9.91 -14.07 7.37
C ASP A 129 8.86 -13.02 7.03
N PHE A 130 8.01 -13.28 6.02
CA PHE A 130 6.85 -12.45 5.74
C PHE A 130 5.85 -12.50 6.88
N ARG A 131 5.33 -11.32 7.20
CA ARG A 131 4.28 -11.14 8.18
C ARG A 131 2.96 -10.79 7.50
N TRP A 132 1.88 -10.85 8.30
CA TRP A 132 0.53 -10.75 7.78
C TRP A 132 0.25 -9.42 7.06
N GLY A 133 0.97 -8.34 7.40
CA GLY A 133 0.81 -7.04 6.75
C GLY A 133 1.14 -7.08 5.27
N GLY A 134 2.27 -7.69 4.89
CA GLY A 134 2.64 -7.86 3.48
C GLY A 134 1.61 -8.68 2.70
N TYR A 135 1.18 -9.82 3.25
CA TYR A 135 0.14 -10.65 2.63
C TYR A 135 -1.20 -9.93 2.51
N ALA A 136 -1.60 -9.18 3.53
CA ALA A 136 -2.84 -8.41 3.55
C ALA A 136 -2.83 -7.32 2.46
N VAL A 137 -1.71 -6.61 2.28
CA VAL A 137 -1.58 -5.59 1.23
C VAL A 137 -1.71 -6.22 -0.16
N GLY A 138 -1.03 -7.34 -0.41
CA GLY A 138 -1.15 -8.07 -1.68
C GLY A 138 -2.57 -8.58 -1.94
N ALA A 139 -3.20 -9.22 -0.94
CA ALA A 139 -4.53 -9.79 -1.04
C ALA A 139 -5.62 -8.72 -1.21
N PHE A 140 -5.60 -7.66 -0.39
CA PHE A 140 -6.54 -6.55 -0.53
C PHE A 140 -6.32 -5.76 -1.81
N GLY A 141 -5.07 -5.61 -2.25
CA GLY A 141 -4.73 -5.02 -3.55
C GLY A 141 -5.37 -5.78 -4.72
N LEU A 142 -5.24 -7.11 -4.73
CA LEU A 142 -5.86 -7.97 -5.74
C LEU A 142 -7.39 -7.84 -5.70
N LEU A 143 -7.99 -7.91 -4.52
CA LEU A 143 -9.44 -7.77 -4.34
C LEU A 143 -9.93 -6.40 -4.81
N ALA A 144 -9.21 -5.32 -4.49
CA ALA A 144 -9.54 -3.98 -4.94
C ALA A 144 -9.50 -3.89 -6.48
N ALA A 145 -8.48 -4.47 -7.12
CA ALA A 145 -8.39 -4.50 -8.57
C ALA A 145 -9.58 -5.25 -9.20
N LEU A 146 -9.92 -6.44 -8.67
CA LEU A 146 -11.07 -7.24 -9.14
C LEU A 146 -12.40 -6.49 -8.97
N VAL A 147 -12.62 -5.86 -7.82
CA VAL A 147 -13.83 -5.08 -7.51
C VAL A 147 -13.91 -3.79 -8.33
N GLY A 148 -12.78 -3.19 -8.67
CA GLY A 148 -12.71 -2.05 -9.58
C GLY A 148 -13.11 -2.46 -11.00
N MET A 149 -12.59 -3.59 -11.50
CA MET A 149 -12.93 -4.11 -12.83
C MET A 149 -14.41 -4.50 -12.96
N SER A 150 -15.01 -5.09 -11.92
CA SER A 150 -16.45 -5.37 -11.93
C SER A 150 -17.30 -4.11 -12.01
N GLY A 151 -16.77 -2.98 -11.53
CA GLY A 151 -17.37 -1.65 -11.65
C GLY A 151 -17.45 -1.09 -13.05
N LEU A 152 -16.55 -1.51 -13.94
CA LEU A 152 -16.51 -1.05 -15.32
C LEU A 152 -17.48 -1.82 -16.23
N LYS A 153 -17.94 -3.00 -15.81
CA LYS A 153 -18.86 -3.85 -16.58
C LYS A 153 -20.34 -3.49 -16.41
N GLY A 154 -20.69 -2.67 -15.42
CA GLY A 154 -22.09 -2.32 -15.14
C GLY A 154 -22.50 -1.02 -15.82
N ASP A 155 -22.84 -1.08 -17.12
CA ASP A 155 -23.66 -0.07 -17.82
C ASP A 155 -24.23 -0.59 -19.17
N GLU A 156 -24.33 -1.92 -19.39
CA GLU A 156 -24.92 -2.47 -20.63
C GLU A 156 -26.40 -2.83 -20.51
N HIS A 157 -26.99 -2.66 -19.32
CA HIS A 157 -28.44 -2.84 -19.09
C HIS A 157 -29.02 -1.66 -18.32
N ARG A 158 -29.14 -0.52 -18.99
CA ARG A 158 -30.16 0.49 -18.67
C ARG A 158 -30.57 1.28 -19.89
#